data_AF-A0A447RSU4-F1
#
_entry.id   AF-A0A447RSU4-F1
#
_cell.length_a   1.000
_cell.length_b   1.000
_cell.length_c   1.000
_cell.angle_alpha   90.00
_cell.angle_beta   90.00
_cell.angle_gamma   90.00
#
_symmetry.space_group_name_H-M   'P 1'
#
loop_
_entity.id
_entity.type
_entity.pdbx_description
1 polymer ?
#
loop_
_entity_poly.entity_id
_entity_poly.type
_entity_poly.pdbx_seq_one_letter_code
_entity_poly.pdbx_strand_id
1 'polypeptide(L)'
;MTGLDKPVAAFLDRHTEVHNFIYQTRSYLELWLPMLETNNRSYLTVAIGCTGGKHRSVYIAEQLADYFRSRGKNVQSRHRTLEKRKS
;
A
#
# COMPACT_ATOMS: atom_id res chain seq x y z
N MET A 1 16.83 -1.76 -7.63
CA MET A 1 15.49 -2.03 -8.18
C MET A 1 14.55 -2.50 -7.08
N THR A 2 13.42 -1.79 -6.94
CA THR A 2 12.43 -1.80 -5.85
C THR A 2 11.04 -1.54 -6.45
N GLY A 3 9.96 -1.66 -5.68
CA GLY A 3 8.62 -1.32 -6.13
C GLY A 3 8.39 0.16 -6.49
N LEU A 4 9.34 1.04 -6.14
CA LEU A 4 9.32 2.47 -6.52
C LEU A 4 9.92 2.72 -7.91
N ASP A 5 10.67 1.75 -8.45
CA ASP A 5 11.36 1.93 -9.72
C ASP A 5 10.41 1.65 -10.90
N LYS A 6 10.38 2.57 -11.88
CA LYS A 6 9.49 2.48 -13.06
C LYS A 6 9.47 1.11 -13.74
N PRO A 7 10.60 0.41 -13.96
CA PRO A 7 10.56 -0.92 -14.59
C PRO A 7 9.79 -1.97 -13.78
N VAL A 8 9.87 -1.91 -12.44
CA VAL A 8 9.15 -2.83 -11.55
C VAL A 8 7.68 -2.48 -11.50
N ALA A 9 7.35 -1.19 -11.38
CA ALA A 9 5.98 -0.71 -11.43
C ALA A 9 5.31 -1.12 -12.76
N ALA A 10 5.94 -0.83 -13.90
CA ALA A 10 5.43 -1.19 -15.22
C ALA A 10 5.33 -2.71 -15.46
N PHE A 11 6.18 -3.51 -14.81
CA PHE A 11 6.03 -4.96 -14.82
C PHE A 11 4.78 -5.37 -14.04
N LEU A 12 4.65 -4.93 -12.77
CA LEU A 12 3.54 -5.30 -11.88
C LEU A 12 2.18 -4.79 -12.38
N ASP A 13 2.16 -3.63 -13.04
CA ASP A 13 0.96 -3.04 -13.61
C ASP A 13 0.34 -3.86 -14.75
N ARG A 14 1.10 -4.79 -15.36
CA ARG A 14 0.58 -5.68 -16.40
C ARG A 14 -0.16 -6.90 -15.84
N HIS A 15 -0.13 -7.10 -14.51
CA HIS A 15 -0.68 -8.28 -13.86
C HIS A 15 -2.06 -7.98 -13.27
N THR A 16 -3.10 -8.56 -13.87
CA THR A 16 -4.49 -8.42 -13.41
C THR A 16 -4.67 -8.83 -11.94
N GLU A 17 -3.95 -9.85 -11.47
CA GLU A 17 -3.98 -10.28 -10.08
C GLU A 17 -3.49 -9.20 -9.09
N VAL A 18 -2.54 -8.36 -9.51
CA VAL A 18 -2.04 -7.24 -8.69
C VAL A 18 -3.11 -6.16 -8.57
N HIS A 19 -3.75 -5.81 -9.68
CA HIS A 19 -4.87 -4.87 -9.71
C HIS A 19 -6.05 -5.34 -8.87
N ASN A 20 -6.42 -6.62 -9.00
CA ASN A 20 -7.50 -7.22 -8.23
C ASN A 20 -7.20 -7.18 -6.73
N PHE A 21 -5.97 -7.49 -6.33
CA PHE A 21 -5.57 -7.41 -4.92
C PHE A 21 -5.67 -5.98 -4.37
N ILE A 22 -5.16 -4.99 -5.12
CA ILE A 22 -5.25 -3.57 -4.73
C ILE A 22 -6.72 -3.15 -4.62
N TYR A 23 -7.54 -3.50 -5.61
CA TYR A 23 -8.96 -3.19 -5.65
C TYR A 23 -9.71 -3.78 -4.45
N GLN A 24 -9.55 -5.07 -4.19
CA GLN A 24 -10.24 -5.74 -3.09
C GLN A 24 -9.79 -5.19 -1.74
N THR A 25 -8.49 -4.93 -1.58
CA THR A 25 -7.94 -4.39 -0.34
C THR A 25 -8.44 -2.98 -0.07
N ARG A 26 -8.41 -2.07 -1.06
CA ARG A 26 -8.92 -0.70 -0.87
C ARG A 26 -10.42 -0.69 -0.60
N SER A 27 -11.20 -1.52 -1.30
CA SER A 27 -12.66 -1.59 -1.12
C SER A 27 -13.03 -2.12 0.26
N TYR A 28 -12.30 -3.12 0.75
CA TYR A 28 -12.46 -3.61 2.12
C TYR A 28 -12.15 -2.49 3.13
N LEU A 29 -11.02 -1.80 2.99
CA LEU A 29 -10.66 -0.71 3.90
C LEU A 29 -11.68 0.44 3.87
N GLU A 30 -12.17 0.83 2.69
CA GLU A 30 -13.20 1.87 2.56
C GLU A 30 -14.50 1.51 3.28
N LEU A 31 -14.89 0.23 3.26
CA LEU A 31 -16.10 -0.22 3.95
C LEU A 31 -15.99 -0.05 5.47
N TRP A 32 -14.83 -0.33 6.05
CA TRP A 32 -14.63 -0.32 7.50
C TRP A 32 -14.16 1.02 8.06
N LEU A 33 -13.47 1.83 7.26
CA LEU A 33 -12.87 3.10 7.71
C LEU A 33 -13.85 4.02 8.45
N PRO A 34 -15.09 4.28 7.96
CA PRO A 34 -16.03 5.15 8.68
C PRO A 34 -16.35 4.66 10.09
N MET A 35 -16.43 3.34 10.28
CA MET A 35 -16.70 2.73 11.61
C MET A 35 -15.47 2.81 12.52
N LEU A 36 -14.26 2.83 11.96
CA LEU A 36 -13.04 3.00 12.76
C LEU A 36 -12.84 4.45 13.18
N GLU A 37 -13.21 5.40 12.32
CA GLU A 37 -13.12 6.85 12.57
C GLU A 37 -14.03 7.29 13.72
N THR A 38 -15.19 6.66 13.90
CA THR A 38 -16.11 6.96 15.01
C THR A 38 -15.67 6.39 16.36
N ASN A 39 -14.75 5.41 16.38
CA ASN A 39 -14.44 4.61 17.57
C ASN A 39 -13.27 5.14 18.43
N ASN A 40 -12.99 6.45 18.42
CA ASN A 40 -11.91 7.09 19.19
C ASN A 40 -10.50 6.50 18.97
N ARG A 41 -10.29 5.67 17.94
CA ARG A 41 -8.96 5.16 17.56
C ARG A 41 -8.36 6.10 16.54
N SER A 42 -7.24 6.72 16.90
CA SER A 42 -6.64 7.81 16.13
C SER A 42 -5.84 7.37 14.88
N TYR A 43 -5.67 6.07 14.63
CA TYR A 43 -4.93 5.57 13.48
C TYR A 43 -5.24 4.10 13.14
N LEU A 44 -5.10 3.75 11.86
CA LEU A 44 -5.16 2.40 11.31
C LEU A 44 -3.84 2.08 10.62
N THR A 45 -3.24 0.93 10.94
CA THR A 45 -2.02 0.44 10.29
C THR A 45 -2.34 -0.78 9.44
N VAL A 46 -1.98 -0.72 8.15
CA VAL A 46 -2.11 -1.84 7.21
C VAL A 46 -0.72 -2.26 6.76
N ALA A 47 -0.35 -3.52 7.02
CA ALA A 47 0.96 -4.07 6.63
C ALA A 47 0.83 -4.99 5.41
N ILE A 48 1.54 -4.67 4.34
CA ILE A 48 1.59 -5.48 3.12
C ILE A 48 2.97 -6.15 3.02
N GLY A 49 2.97 -7.48 2.96
CA GLY A 49 4.19 -8.29 2.89
C GLY A 49 4.30 -9.09 1.59
N CYS A 50 5.52 -9.24 1.08
CA CYS A 50 5.85 -10.22 0.05
C CYS A 50 7.20 -10.88 0.38
N THR A 51 7.51 -12.02 -0.23
CA THR A 51 8.84 -12.63 -0.11
C THR A 51 9.92 -11.62 -0.52
N GLY A 52 10.87 -11.34 0.39
CA GLY A 52 11.93 -10.35 0.20
C GLY A 52 11.52 -8.87 0.37
N GLY A 53 10.22 -8.55 0.43
CA GLY A 53 9.69 -7.26 0.89
C GLY A 53 10.11 -5.98 0.14
N LYS A 54 10.69 -6.08 -1.06
CA LYS A 54 11.28 -4.91 -1.76
C LYS A 54 10.58 -4.51 -3.08
N HIS A 55 9.76 -5.39 -3.65
CA HIS A 55 9.12 -5.17 -4.96
C HIS A 55 7.60 -5.07 -4.82
N ARG A 56 6.91 -6.21 -4.78
CA ARG A 56 5.44 -6.30 -4.76
C ARG A 56 4.82 -5.57 -3.58
N SER A 57 5.32 -5.81 -2.37
CA SER A 57 4.81 -5.14 -1.16
C SER A 57 4.98 -3.63 -1.22
N VAL A 58 6.12 -3.14 -1.72
CA VAL A 58 6.41 -1.71 -1.86
C VAL A 58 5.46 -1.07 -2.85
N TYR A 59 5.31 -1.68 -4.03
CA TYR A 59 4.41 -1.18 -5.08
C TYR A 59 2.97 -1.12 -4.59
N ILE A 60 2.44 -2.22 -4.04
CA ILE A 60 1.06 -2.29 -3.56
C ILE A 60 0.82 -1.30 -2.42
N ALA A 61 1.76 -1.18 -1.47
CA ALA A 61 1.62 -0.24 -0.36
C ALA A 61 1.55 1.21 -0.84
N GLU A 62 2.33 1.60 -1.85
CA GLU A 62 2.23 2.94 -2.44
C GLU A 62 0.92 3.13 -3.22
N GLN A 63 0.47 2.14 -4.01
CA GLN A 63 -0.81 2.23 -4.72
C GLN A 63 -2.00 2.43 -3.75
N LEU A 64 -2.01 1.71 -2.63
CA LEU A 64 -3.02 1.90 -1.59
C LEU A 64 -2.87 3.26 -0.89
N ALA A 65 -1.64 3.69 -0.60
CA ALA A 65 -1.40 4.96 0.05
C ALA A 65 -1.86 6.14 -0.84
N ASP A 66 -1.50 6.13 -2.12
CA ASP A 66 -1.90 7.15 -3.08
C ASP A 66 -3.42 7.17 -3.27
N TYR A 67 -4.06 6.00 -3.33
CA TYR A 67 -5.50 5.91 -3.34
C TYR A 67 -6.12 6.63 -2.15
N PHE A 68 -5.74 6.30 -0.92
CA PHE A 68 -6.34 6.93 0.27
C PHE A 68 -5.96 8.39 0.46
N ARG A 69 -4.76 8.82 0.05
CA ARG A 69 -4.39 10.24 -0.03
C ARG A 69 -5.32 11.00 -0.98
N SER A 70 -5.62 10.43 -2.14
CA SER A 70 -6.57 11.03 -3.11
C SER A 70 -8.00 11.15 -2.57
N ARG A 71 -8.35 10.36 -1.54
CA ARG A 71 -9.63 10.41 -0.83
C ARG A 71 -9.59 11.33 0.41
N GLY A 72 -8.53 12.14 0.57
CA GLY A 72 -8.38 13.10 1.66
C GLY A 72 -7.96 12.49 3.00
N LYS A 73 -7.53 11.23 3.04
CA LYS A 73 -7.04 10.60 4.27
C LYS A 73 -5.57 11.00 4.53
N ASN A 74 -5.20 11.12 5.80
CA ASN A 74 -3.82 11.35 6.20
C ASN A 74 -3.07 10.01 6.25
N VAL A 75 -2.25 9.72 5.23
CA VAL A 75 -1.59 8.42 5.05
C VAL A 75 -0.07 8.54 5.06
N GLN A 76 0.56 7.83 5.98
CA GLN A 76 2.00 7.61 6.00
C GLN A 76 2.32 6.21 5.45
N SER A 77 3.23 6.11 4.48
CA SER A 77 3.79 4.84 4.01
C SER A 77 5.23 4.66 4.50
N ARG A 78 5.59 3.44 4.90
CA ARG A 78 6.94 3.07 5.37
C ARG A 78 7.36 1.73 4.78
N HIS A 79 8.62 1.61 4.39
CA HIS A 79 9.15 0.44 3.69
C HIS A 79 10.36 -0.15 4.43
N ARG A 80 10.09 -1.01 5.41
CA ARG A 80 11.11 -1.60 6.30
C ARG A 80 12.37 -2.09 5.59
N THR A 81 12.22 -2.79 4.46
CA THR A 81 13.36 -3.35 3.72
C THR A 81 14.17 -2.30 2.97
N LEU A 82 13.54 -1.20 2.55
CA LEU A 82 14.23 -0.11 1.84
C LEU A 82 14.94 0.82 2.83
N GLU A 83 14.38 1.02 4.02
CA GLU A 83 14.99 1.79 5.11
C GLU A 83 16.31 1.18 5.59
N LYS A 84 16.35 -0.16 5.77
CA LYS A 84 17.57 -0.89 6.18
C LYS A 84 18.75 -0.80 5.19
N ARG A 85 18.51 -0.34 3.96
CA ARG A 85 19.52 -0.27 2.89
C ARG A 85 20.14 1.13 2.73
N LYS A 86 19.65 2.15 3.44
CA LYS A 86 20.18 3.53 3.39
C LYS A 86 21.36 3.76 4.36
N SER A 87 22.11 2.71 4.69
CA SER A 87 23.32 2.79 5.52
C SER A 87 24.58 2.86 4.68
#